data_AF-A0A2N9MDC5-F1
#
_entry.id   AF-A0A2N9MDC5-F1
#
_cell.length_a   1.000
_cell.length_b   1.000
_cell.length_c   1.000
_cell.angle_alpha   90.00
_cell.angle_beta   90.00
_cell.angle_gamma   90.00
#
_symmetry.space_group_name_H-M   'P 1'
#
loop_
_entity.id
_entity.type
_entity.pdbx_description
1 polymer ?
#
loop_
_entity_poly.entity_id
_entity_poly.type
_entity_poly.pdbx_seq_one_letter_code
_entity_poly.pdbx_strand_id
1 'polypeptide(L)'
;MPKPSPRFGRASAGFPEGLPFVWDDVTLRNRSQFTLATDLGDIDLLAEISGVGTFEQVREHSIQVDAFDRSVWTLDLRTLIRAKRAAGREKDLRVLPELESLLEAEE
;
A
#
# COMPACT_ATOMS: atom_id res chain seq x y z
N MET A 1 -15.81 -26.62 -16.55
CA MET A 1 -14.51 -25.92 -16.62
C MET A 1 -14.11 -25.53 -15.21
N PRO A 2 -12.89 -25.83 -14.73
CA PRO A 2 -12.45 -25.33 -13.44
C PRO A 2 -12.36 -23.80 -13.52
N LYS A 3 -12.90 -23.10 -12.52
CA LYS A 3 -12.71 -21.64 -12.38
C LYS A 3 -11.21 -21.37 -12.27
N PRO A 4 -10.67 -20.32 -12.90
CA PRO A 4 -9.27 -19.98 -12.73
C PRO A 4 -9.00 -19.76 -11.24
N SER A 5 -8.02 -20.48 -10.70
CA SER A 5 -7.52 -20.22 -9.35
C SER A 5 -7.09 -18.76 -9.28
N PRO A 6 -7.49 -18.01 -8.24
CA PRO A 6 -6.99 -16.65 -8.07
C PRO A 6 -5.46 -16.69 -8.09
N ARG A 7 -4.86 -15.94 -9.02
CA ARG A 7 -3.41 -15.81 -9.15
C ARG A 7 -2.91 -14.90 -8.01
N PHE A 8 -2.90 -15.43 -6.80
CA PHE A 8 -2.32 -14.73 -5.66
C PHE A 8 -0.80 -14.77 -5.76
N GLY A 9 -0.17 -13.59 -5.67
CA GLY A 9 1.26 -13.43 -5.48
C GLY A 9 2.11 -13.73 -6.71
N ARG A 10 2.54 -12.69 -7.44
CA ARG A 10 3.87 -12.78 -8.05
C ARG A 10 4.86 -12.74 -6.89
N ALA A 11 5.73 -13.74 -6.82
CA ALA A 11 6.93 -13.61 -6.01
C ALA A 11 7.68 -12.33 -6.45
N SER A 12 8.21 -11.60 -5.48
CA SER A 12 9.03 -10.39 -5.68
C SER A 12 9.95 -10.51 -6.89
N ALA A 13 10.20 -9.41 -7.60
CA ALA A 13 11.10 -9.39 -8.76
C ALA A 13 12.37 -10.22 -8.51
N GLY A 14 12.58 -11.28 -9.32
CA GLY A 14 13.73 -12.18 -9.21
C GLY A 14 13.43 -13.67 -9.01
N PHE A 15 12.17 -14.07 -8.81
CA PHE A 15 11.80 -15.50 -8.75
C PHE A 15 11.29 -16.04 -10.10
N PRO A 16 11.59 -17.31 -10.44
CA PRO A 16 11.03 -17.96 -11.61
C PRO A 16 9.49 -17.97 -11.60
N GLU A 17 8.89 -17.78 -12.76
CA GLU A 17 7.45 -17.92 -12.92
C GLU A 17 7.01 -19.37 -12.67
N GLY A 18 5.80 -19.56 -12.13
CA GLY A 18 5.21 -20.89 -11.94
C GLY A 18 5.55 -21.59 -10.62
N LEU A 19 6.32 -20.96 -9.73
CA LEU A 19 6.46 -21.47 -8.36
C LEU A 19 5.13 -21.40 -7.61
N PRO A 20 4.76 -22.44 -6.84
CA PRO A 20 3.56 -22.40 -6.03
C PRO A 20 3.70 -21.30 -4.96
N PHE A 21 2.78 -20.34 -5.00
CA PHE A 21 2.64 -19.34 -3.94
C PHE A 21 1.64 -19.86 -2.91
N VAL A 22 2.11 -20.05 -1.68
CA VAL A 22 1.26 -20.46 -0.56
C VAL A 22 0.80 -19.20 0.17
N TRP A 23 -0.51 -18.96 0.17
CA TRP A 23 -1.12 -17.83 0.87
C TRP A 23 -1.64 -18.30 2.23
N ASP A 24 -0.75 -18.35 3.23
CA ASP A 24 -1.04 -18.80 4.58
C ASP A 24 -0.49 -17.84 5.65
N ASP A 25 -0.86 -18.11 6.92
CA ASP A 25 -0.46 -17.30 8.08
C ASP A 25 1.08 -17.21 8.23
N VAL A 26 1.80 -18.31 7.96
CA VAL A 26 3.27 -18.33 8.01
C VAL A 26 3.86 -17.38 6.97
N THR A 27 3.33 -17.39 5.76
CA THR A 27 3.78 -16.49 4.69
C THR A 27 3.52 -15.04 5.06
N LEU A 28 2.32 -14.73 5.55
CA LEU A 28 1.92 -13.39 5.97
C LEU A 28 2.79 -12.84 7.11
N ARG A 29 3.11 -13.66 8.12
CA ARG A 29 3.94 -13.24 9.26
C ARG A 29 5.40 -12.95 8.89
N ASN A 30 5.91 -13.58 7.83
CA ASN A 30 7.34 -13.57 7.51
C ASN A 30 7.73 -12.55 6.42
N ARG A 31 6.80 -11.74 5.92
CA ARG A 31 7.09 -10.70 4.93
C ARG A 31 6.46 -9.37 5.31
N SER A 32 7.18 -8.29 5.02
CA SER A 32 6.75 -6.92 5.26
C SER A 32 5.97 -6.30 4.10
N GLN A 33 6.04 -6.88 2.90
CA GLN A 33 5.36 -6.37 1.71
C GLN A 33 4.95 -7.52 0.78
N PHE A 34 3.74 -7.40 0.24
CA PHE A 34 3.22 -8.20 -0.87
C PHE A 34 2.63 -7.30 -1.93
N THR A 35 2.76 -7.69 -3.19
CA THR A 35 2.00 -7.10 -4.29
C THR A 35 1.08 -8.18 -4.84
N LEU A 36 -0.22 -8.02 -4.62
CA LEU A 36 -1.25 -8.93 -5.10
C LEU A 36 -1.69 -8.50 -6.49
N ALA A 37 -1.52 -9.37 -7.47
CA ALA A 37 -2.08 -9.15 -8.80
C ALA A 37 -3.58 -9.48 -8.77
N THR A 38 -4.41 -8.55 -9.24
CA THR A 38 -5.85 -8.75 -9.39
C THR A 38 -6.30 -8.38 -10.80
N ASP A 39 -7.50 -8.79 -11.18
CA ASP A 39 -8.10 -8.40 -12.48
C ASP A 39 -8.34 -6.88 -12.58
N LEU A 40 -8.32 -6.16 -11.46
CA LEU A 40 -8.47 -4.70 -11.37
C LEU A 40 -7.13 -3.96 -11.28
N GLY A 41 -6.01 -4.68 -11.29
CA GLY A 41 -4.67 -4.14 -11.10
C GLY A 41 -3.98 -4.67 -9.84
N ASP A 42 -2.79 -4.15 -9.57
CA ASP A 42 -1.96 -4.57 -8.44
C ASP A 42 -2.41 -3.90 -7.13
N ILE A 43 -2.43 -4.67 -6.04
CA ILE A 43 -2.72 -4.21 -4.69
C ILE A 43 -1.50 -4.49 -3.80
N ASP A 44 -0.90 -3.43 -3.26
CA ASP A 44 0.18 -3.57 -2.29
C ASP A 44 -0.38 -3.78 -0.87
N LEU A 45 0.12 -4.80 -0.18
CA LEU A 45 -0.09 -5.04 1.25
C LEU A 45 1.23 -4.80 1.96
N LEU A 46 1.20 -3.93 2.97
CA LEU A 46 2.38 -3.49 3.73
C LEU A 46 2.14 -3.79 5.21
N ALA A 47 3.11 -4.43 5.87
CA ALA A 47 3.08 -4.64 7.31
C ALA A 47 3.32 -3.34 8.08
N GLU A 48 4.16 -2.47 7.52
CA GLU A 48 4.49 -1.16 8.07
C GLU A 48 4.61 -0.13 6.95
N ILE A 49 4.30 1.13 7.29
CA ILE A 49 4.48 2.28 6.40
C ILE A 49 5.71 3.07 6.86
N SER A 50 6.67 3.27 5.94
CA SER A 50 7.87 4.07 6.22
C SER A 50 7.50 5.44 6.75
N GLY A 51 8.11 5.85 7.87
CA GLY A 51 7.82 7.14 8.52
C GLY A 51 6.53 7.16 9.35
N VAL A 52 5.74 6.08 9.41
CA VAL A 52 4.51 5.99 10.22
C VAL A 52 4.56 4.81 11.19
N GLY A 53 4.78 3.59 10.69
CA GLY A 53 4.88 2.37 11.50
C GLY A 53 3.75 1.38 11.23
N THR A 54 3.23 0.73 12.28
CA THR A 54 2.29 -0.39 12.22
C THR A 54 0.90 0.03 11.73
N PHE A 55 0.02 -0.96 11.48
CA PHE A 55 -1.37 -0.72 11.12
C PHE A 55 -2.09 0.16 12.13
N GLU A 56 -1.90 -0.08 13.43
CA GLU A 56 -2.53 0.69 14.51
C GLU A 56 -2.08 2.17 14.47
N GLN A 57 -0.80 2.41 14.24
CA GLN A 57 -0.25 3.78 14.13
C GLN A 57 -0.73 4.48 12.85
N VAL A 58 -0.81 3.76 11.74
CA VAL A 58 -1.40 4.26 10.48
C VAL A 58 -2.87 4.60 10.69
N ARG A 59 -3.60 3.76 11.43
CA ARG A 59 -5.02 3.92 11.70
C ARG A 59 -5.35 5.17 12.51
N GLU A 60 -4.52 5.53 13.48
CA GLU A 60 -4.65 6.77 14.26
C GLU A 60 -4.55 8.04 13.39
N HIS A 61 -3.86 7.95 12.27
CA HIS A 61 -3.62 9.02 11.30
C HIS A 61 -4.40 8.84 9.99
N SER A 62 -5.56 8.18 10.07
CA SER A 62 -6.41 7.93 8.92
C SER A 62 -7.74 8.66 9.05
N ILE A 63 -8.23 9.17 7.93
CA ILE A 63 -9.56 9.78 7.77
C ILE A 63 -10.43 8.90 6.88
N GLN A 64 -11.75 8.98 7.04
CA GLN A 64 -12.69 8.39 6.09
C GLN A 64 -12.95 9.36 4.95
N VAL A 65 -12.88 8.84 3.73
CA VAL A 65 -13.28 9.55 2.51
C VAL A 65 -14.28 8.70 1.75
N ASP A 66 -15.27 9.35 1.14
CA ASP A 66 -16.22 8.68 0.28
C ASP A 66 -15.71 8.72 -1.16
N ALA A 67 -15.47 7.54 -1.73
CA ALA A 67 -15.00 7.36 -3.09
C ALA A 67 -15.65 6.12 -3.71
N PHE A 68 -16.06 6.22 -4.98
CA PHE A 68 -16.68 5.09 -5.71
C PHE A 68 -17.88 4.47 -4.97
N ASP A 69 -18.74 5.30 -4.38
CA ASP A 69 -19.89 4.87 -3.55
C ASP A 69 -19.49 3.96 -2.36
N ARG A 70 -18.29 4.17 -1.82
CA ARG A 70 -17.73 3.45 -0.68
C ARG A 70 -17.02 4.42 0.26
N SER A 71 -17.14 4.17 1.55
CA SER A 71 -16.32 4.84 2.57
C SER A 71 -15.02 4.06 2.75
N VAL A 72 -13.89 4.70 2.45
CA VAL A 72 -12.54 4.12 2.56
C VAL A 72 -11.67 4.94 3.50
N TRP A 73 -10.73 4.26 4.16
CA TRP A 73 -9.77 4.93 5.03
C TRP A 73 -8.52 5.30 4.26
N THR A 74 -8.11 6.55 4.37
CA THR A 74 -6.87 7.08 3.78
C THR A 74 -6.06 7.78 4.85
N LEU A 75 -4.73 7.84 4.68
CA LEU A 75 -3.91 8.69 5.52
C LEU A 75 -4.37 10.15 5.44
N ASP A 76 -4.30 10.85 6.56
CA ASP A 76 -4.37 12.30 6.56
C ASP A 76 -3.20 12.90 5.76
N LEU A 77 -3.37 14.13 5.25
CA LEU A 77 -2.41 14.75 4.33
C LEU A 77 -1.02 14.93 4.96
N ARG A 78 -0.95 15.32 6.25
CA ARG A 78 0.32 15.52 6.96
C ARG A 78 1.09 14.20 7.09
N THR A 79 0.39 13.12 7.43
CA THR A 79 0.95 11.79 7.57
C THR A 79 1.33 11.17 6.23
N LEU A 80 0.55 11.43 5.16
CA LEU A 80 0.91 11.04 3.80
C LEU A 80 2.23 11.69 3.35
N ILE A 81 2.41 13.00 3.57
CA ILE A 81 3.65 13.72 3.26
C ILE A 81 4.83 13.10 4.02
N ARG A 82 4.66 12.86 5.33
CA ARG A 82 5.67 12.18 6.17
C ARG A 82 6.06 10.83 5.61
N ALA A 83 5.07 10.02 5.22
CA ALA A 83 5.30 8.69 4.67
C ALA A 83 6.04 8.73 3.33
N LYS A 84 5.63 9.62 2.42
CA LYS A 84 6.27 9.80 1.10
C LYS A 84 7.72 10.26 1.23
N ARG A 85 7.99 11.21 2.13
CA ARG A 85 9.34 11.69 2.41
C ARG A 85 10.24 10.59 2.98
N ALA A 86 9.71 9.79 3.91
CA ALA A 86 10.44 8.66 4.49
C ALA A 86 10.69 7.53 3.48
N ALA A 87 9.76 7.26 2.56
CA ALA A 87 9.93 6.26 1.50
C ALA A 87 11.01 6.67 0.49
N GLY A 88 11.13 7.98 0.19
CA GLY A 88 12.28 8.55 -0.54
C GLY A 88 12.46 8.08 -1.99
N ARG A 89 11.53 7.30 -2.56
CA ARG A 89 11.59 6.89 -3.96
C ARG A 89 11.44 8.12 -4.84
N GLU A 90 12.10 8.13 -6.00
CA GLU A 90 12.10 9.28 -6.91
C GLU A 90 10.67 9.77 -7.23
N LYS A 91 9.74 8.85 -7.49
CA LYS A 91 8.32 9.20 -7.73
C LYS A 91 7.62 9.81 -6.52
N ASP A 92 7.99 9.40 -5.29
CA ASP A 92 7.41 9.95 -4.07
C ASP A 92 7.96 11.37 -3.83
N LEU A 93 9.25 11.59 -4.08
CA LEU A 93 9.85 12.92 -3.93
C LEU A 93 9.27 13.93 -4.92
N ARG A 94 8.97 13.51 -6.16
CA ARG A 94 8.37 14.38 -7.18
C ARG A 94 6.98 14.90 -6.82
N VAL A 95 6.19 14.17 -6.04
CA VAL A 95 4.82 14.58 -5.66
C VAL A 95 4.79 15.41 -4.38
N LEU A 96 5.86 15.40 -3.58
CA LEU A 96 5.90 16.14 -2.30
C LEU A 96 5.55 17.64 -2.44
N PRO A 97 6.06 18.40 -3.42
CA PRO A 97 5.74 19.82 -3.53
C PRO A 97 4.24 20.08 -3.70
N GLU A 98 3.56 19.24 -4.49
CA GLU A 98 2.11 19.36 -4.70
C GLU A 98 1.34 19.08 -3.41
N LEU A 99 1.70 18.02 -2.68
CA LEU A 99 1.07 17.68 -1.40
C LEU A 99 1.31 18.76 -0.34
N GLU A 100 2.51 19.35 -0.30
CA GLU A 100 2.86 20.44 0.61
C GLU A 100 2.06 21.70 0.30
N SER A 101 1.91 22.07 -0.98
CA SER A 101 1.04 23.18 -1.39
C SER A 101 -0.44 22.94 -1.05
N LEU A 102 -0.94 21.70 -1.14
CA LEU A 102 -2.29 21.37 -0.71
C LEU A 102 -2.46 21.59 0.81
N LEU A 103 -1.46 21.20 1.60
CA LEU A 103 -1.50 21.36 3.05
C LEU A 103 -1.48 22.85 3.45
N GLU A 104 -0.66 23.65 2.78
CA GLU A 104 -0.61 25.11 3.00
C GLU A 104 -1.93 25.81 2.67
N ALA A 105 -2.72 25.27 1.72
CA ALA A 105 -4.02 25.83 1.33
C ALA A 105 -5.17 25.45 2.28
N GLU A 106 -5.00 24.42 3.12
CA GLU A 106 -5.95 24.05 4.17
C GLU A 106 -5.81 24.91 5.44
N GLU A 107 -4.68 25.63 5.59
CA GLU A 107 -4.37 26.54 6.69
C GLU A 107 -4.87 27.98 6.43
#